data_AF-A0A6B1AN81-F1
#
_entry.id   AF-A0A6B1AN81-F1
#
_cell.length_a   1.000
_cell.length_b   1.000
_cell.length_c   1.000
_cell.angle_alpha   90.00
_cell.angle_beta   90.00
_cell.angle_gamma   90.00
#
_symmetry.space_group_name_H-M   'P 1'
#
loop_
_entity.id
_entity.type
_entity.pdbx_description
1 polymer ?
#
loop_
_entity_poly.entity_id
_entity_poly.type
_entity_poly.pdbx_seq_one_letter_code
_entity_poly.pdbx_strand_id
1 'polypeptide(L)'
;MIDGPRKVALTVSRTKRFDGLDEDEFVHFAGRIKVAKAPVLDATRETVELFHQHWNEEKNYLPLYPEVVSAIERHLGMVPIYWELSINLFSKDKWYMVPQI
;
A
#
# COMPACT_ATOMS: atom_id res chain seq x y z
N MET A 1 -8.60 -21.47 -14.42
CA MET A 1 -7.21 -20.96 -14.41
C MET A 1 -6.81 -20.81 -12.96
N ILE A 2 -5.82 -21.59 -12.51
CA ILE A 2 -5.47 -21.73 -11.09
C ILE A 2 -4.78 -20.44 -10.63
N ASP A 3 -5.47 -19.61 -9.87
CA ASP A 3 -4.86 -18.51 -9.15
C ASP A 3 -4.15 -19.12 -7.94
N GLY A 4 -2.87 -19.47 -8.12
CA GLY A 4 -2.03 -20.00 -7.05
C GLY A 4 -1.90 -18.99 -5.89
N PRO A 5 -1.40 -19.42 -4.73
CA PRO A 5 -1.25 -18.51 -3.59
C PRO A 5 -0.40 -17.30 -4.00
N ARG A 6 -1.00 -16.10 -3.95
CA ARG A 6 -0.33 -14.83 -4.27
C ARG A 6 0.75 -14.56 -3.24
N LYS A 7 1.99 -14.81 -3.64
CA LYS A 7 3.17 -14.68 -2.79
C LYS A 7 4.03 -13.52 -3.25
N VAL A 8 4.52 -12.74 -2.30
CA VAL A 8 5.59 -11.78 -2.54
C VAL A 8 6.90 -12.50 -2.87
N ALA A 9 7.72 -11.90 -3.73
CA ALA A 9 9.00 -12.46 -4.13
C ALA A 9 9.94 -12.63 -2.93
N LEU A 10 9.95 -11.64 -2.02
CA LEU A 10 10.69 -11.66 -0.76
C LEU A 10 9.73 -11.81 0.41
N THR A 11 10.12 -12.59 1.43
CA THR A 11 9.32 -12.68 2.67
C THR A 11 9.37 -11.34 3.39
N VAL A 12 8.21 -10.71 3.59
CA VAL A 12 8.09 -9.54 4.44
C VAL A 12 7.92 -10.06 5.85
N SER A 13 9.03 -10.02 6.59
CA SER A 13 9.06 -10.42 7.99
C SER A 13 8.58 -11.86 8.24
N ARG A 14 7.32 -12.10 8.59
CA ARG A 14 6.73 -13.41 8.88
C ARG A 14 5.89 -13.94 7.71
N THR A 15 5.48 -13.08 6.78
CA THR A 15 4.56 -13.42 5.71
C THR A 15 5.23 -13.45 4.34
N LYS A 16 4.83 -14.46 3.56
CA LYS A 16 5.03 -14.51 2.10
C LYS A 16 3.77 -14.12 1.36
N ARG A 17 2.65 -13.89 2.04
CA ARG A 17 1.35 -13.66 1.42
C ARG A 17 1.19 -12.18 1.08
N PHE A 18 0.69 -11.91 -0.12
CA PHE A 18 0.44 -10.56 -0.58
C PHE A 18 -0.70 -9.86 0.19
N ASP A 19 -1.70 -10.63 0.65
CA ASP A 19 -2.83 -10.16 1.44
C ASP A 19 -2.53 -10.03 2.95
N GLY A 20 -1.28 -10.28 3.37
CA GLY A 20 -0.82 -10.07 4.74
C GLY A 20 0.07 -8.83 4.88
N LEU A 21 0.04 -7.93 3.90
CA LEU A 21 0.79 -6.68 3.92
C LEU A 21 -0.06 -5.59 4.59
N ASP A 22 0.11 -5.45 5.91
CA ASP A 22 -0.55 -4.46 6.79
C ASP A 22 0.50 -3.68 7.58
N GLU A 23 0.08 -2.61 8.27
CA GLU A 23 0.99 -1.78 9.08
C GLU A 23 1.72 -2.59 10.17
N ASP A 24 1.03 -3.53 10.83
CA ASP A 24 1.58 -4.37 11.89
C ASP A 24 2.73 -5.24 11.38
N GLU A 25 2.63 -5.78 10.17
CA GLU A 25 3.67 -6.58 9.55
C GLU A 25 4.89 -5.73 9.18
N PHE A 26 4.70 -4.46 8.79
CA PHE A 26 5.81 -3.51 8.59
C PHE A 26 6.46 -3.05 9.91
N VAL A 27 5.68 -2.90 10.99
CA VAL A 27 6.22 -2.68 12.35
C VAL A 27 7.08 -3.87 12.78
N HIS A 28 6.60 -5.10 12.55
CA HIS A 28 7.35 -6.31 12.86
C HIS A 28 8.61 -6.41 11.99
N PHE A 29 8.52 -6.06 10.70
CA PHE A 29 9.65 -6.01 9.79
C PHE A 29 10.76 -5.08 10.28
N ALA A 30 10.42 -3.87 10.74
CA ALA A 30 11.39 -2.94 11.31
C ALA A 30 12.14 -3.55 12.50
N GLY A 31 11.42 -4.24 13.40
CA GLY A 31 12.02 -4.97 14.53
C GLY A 31 12.96 -6.09 14.09
N ARG A 32 12.54 -6.90 13.09
CA ARG A 32 13.35 -7.99 12.54
C ARG A 32 14.66 -7.52 11.93
N ILE A 33 14.65 -6.38 11.22
CA ILE A 33 15.85 -5.82 10.57
C ILE A 33 16.62 -4.83 11.46
N LYS A 34 16.19 -4.64 12.72
CA LYS A 34 16.85 -3.82 13.75
C LYS A 34 16.97 -2.33 13.37
N VAL A 35 15.94 -1.77 12.75
CA VAL A 35 15.85 -0.34 12.45
C VAL A 35 14.67 0.31 13.20
N ALA A 36 14.66 1.63 13.28
CA ALA A 36 13.54 2.37 13.86
C ALA A 36 12.25 2.16 13.07
N LYS A 37 11.11 2.07 13.76
CA LYS A 37 9.79 1.85 13.15
C LYS A 37 9.36 3.01 12.26
N ALA A 38 9.56 4.24 12.73
CA ALA A 38 9.11 5.46 12.04
C ALA A 38 9.54 5.53 10.57
N PRO A 39 10.84 5.46 10.21
CA PRO A 39 11.24 5.55 8.80
C PRO A 39 10.72 4.40 7.93
N VAL A 40 10.49 3.21 8.50
CA VAL A 40 9.89 2.08 7.76
C VAL A 40 8.43 2.37 7.46
N LEU A 41 7.68 2.86 8.45
CA LEU A 41 6.27 3.20 8.27
C LEU A 41 6.10 4.40 7.34
N ASP A 42 6.93 5.43 7.49
CA ASP A 42 6.86 6.61 6.63
C ASP A 42 7.12 6.25 5.17
N ALA A 43 8.18 5.47 4.88
CA ALA A 43 8.46 5.00 3.54
C ALA A 43 7.36 4.09 2.97
N THR A 44 6.79 3.21 3.81
CA THR A 44 5.67 2.34 3.40
C THR A 44 4.46 3.17 3.02
N ARG A 45 4.12 4.17 3.83
CA ARG A 45 2.96 5.05 3.63
C ARG A 45 3.13 5.92 2.40
N GLU A 46 4.28 6.58 2.26
CA GLU A 46 4.62 7.40 1.10
C GLU A 46 4.55 6.58 -0.19
N THR A 47 5.09 5.35 -0.19
CA THR A 47 5.04 4.47 -1.36
C THR A 47 3.60 4.15 -1.78
N VAL A 48 2.74 3.82 -0.81
CA VAL A 48 1.33 3.50 -1.08
C VAL A 48 0.56 4.73 -1.56
N GLU A 49 0.80 5.89 -0.93
CA GLU A 49 0.17 7.17 -1.29
C GLU A 49 0.55 7.61 -2.71
N LEU A 50 1.84 7.61 -3.04
CA LEU A 50 2.32 7.91 -4.40
C LEU A 50 1.78 6.93 -5.43
N PHE A 51 1.72 5.64 -5.10
CA PHE A 51 1.11 4.65 -5.99
C PHE A 51 -0.37 4.94 -6.22
N HIS A 52 -1.14 5.24 -5.17
CA HIS A 52 -2.56 5.64 -5.28
C HIS A 52 -2.74 6.83 -6.20
N GLN A 53 -1.96 7.89 -5.99
CA GLN A 53 -2.01 9.10 -6.78
C GLN A 53 -1.76 8.79 -8.26
N HIS A 54 -0.57 8.27 -8.57
CA HIS A 54 -0.15 8.05 -9.95
C HIS A 54 -0.97 6.98 -10.65
N TRP A 55 -1.39 5.92 -9.95
CA TRP A 55 -2.23 4.89 -10.56
C TRP A 55 -3.59 5.45 -10.98
N ASN A 56 -4.23 6.28 -10.14
CA ASN A 56 -5.52 6.88 -10.50
C ASN A 56 -5.41 7.93 -11.60
N GLU A 57 -4.32 8.69 -11.65
CA GLU A 57 -4.03 9.66 -12.71
C GLU A 57 -3.73 8.96 -14.05
N GLU A 58 -2.92 7.90 -14.04
CA GLU A 58 -2.26 7.39 -15.25
C GLU A 58 -2.86 6.09 -15.82
N LYS A 59 -3.56 5.26 -15.04
CA LYS A 59 -3.94 3.89 -15.48
C LYS A 59 -4.71 3.80 -16.79
N ASN A 60 -5.41 4.87 -17.19
CA ASN A 60 -6.17 4.95 -18.45
C ASN A 60 -5.34 5.48 -19.63
N TYR A 61 -4.15 6.03 -19.38
CA TYR A 61 -3.24 6.58 -20.39
C TYR A 61 -2.02 5.70 -20.64
N LEU A 62 -1.72 4.78 -19.71
CA LEU A 62 -0.64 3.80 -19.89
C LEU A 62 -0.98 2.83 -21.04
N PRO A 63 0.00 2.42 -21.85
CA PRO A 63 -0.19 1.43 -22.93
C PRO A 63 -0.30 0.01 -22.36
N LEU A 64 -1.28 -0.21 -21.49
CA LEU A 64 -1.55 -1.47 -20.82
C LEU A 64 -2.87 -2.07 -21.34
N TYR A 65 -2.90 -3.38 -21.49
CA TYR A 65 -4.14 -4.08 -21.81
C TYR A 65 -5.15 -3.96 -20.66
N PRO A 66 -6.46 -3.84 -20.94
CA PRO A 66 -7.49 -3.74 -19.89
C PRO A 66 -7.46 -4.86 -18.85
N GLU A 67 -7.04 -6.06 -19.25
CA GLU A 67 -6.90 -7.22 -18.37
C GLU A 67 -5.77 -7.05 -17.35
N VAL A 68 -4.70 -6.34 -17.74
CA VAL A 68 -3.58 -6.00 -16.85
C VAL A 68 -4.03 -4.99 -15.82
N VAL A 69 -4.71 -3.92 -16.25
CA VAL A 69 -5.32 -2.93 -15.33
C VAL A 69 -6.26 -3.63 -14.36
N SER A 70 -7.15 -4.48 -14.86
CA SER A 70 -8.08 -5.26 -14.04
C SER A 70 -7.39 -6.21 -13.05
N ALA A 71 -6.27 -6.82 -13.44
CA ALA A 71 -5.48 -7.67 -12.56
C ALA A 71 -4.82 -6.88 -11.43
N ILE A 72 -4.28 -5.69 -11.75
CA ILE A 72 -3.72 -4.77 -10.76
C ILE A 72 -4.80 -4.31 -9.78
N GLU A 73 -5.94 -3.83 -10.27
CA GLU A 73 -7.07 -3.40 -9.42
C GLU A 73 -7.54 -4.51 -8.47
N ARG A 74 -7.64 -5.75 -8.96
CA ARG A 74 -7.94 -6.90 -8.09
C ARG A 74 -6.88 -7.08 -7.03
N HIS A 75 -5.59 -7.00 -7.38
CA HIS A 75 -4.48 -7.11 -6.44
C HIS A 75 -4.53 -6.04 -5.35
N LEU A 76 -4.74 -4.78 -5.72
CA LEU A 76 -4.84 -3.67 -4.79
C LEU A 76 -5.99 -3.86 -3.79
N GLY A 77 -7.13 -4.40 -4.24
CA GLY A 77 -8.27 -4.74 -3.38
C GLY A 77 -8.00 -5.82 -2.32
N MET A 78 -6.86 -6.52 -2.37
CA MET A 78 -6.47 -7.54 -1.38
C MET A 78 -5.37 -7.11 -0.42
N VAL A 79 -4.76 -5.93 -0.61
CA VAL A 79 -3.63 -5.47 0.21
C VAL A 79 -4.13 -4.58 1.35
N PRO A 80 -4.05 -5.01 2.63
CA PRO A 80 -4.52 -4.22 3.76
C PRO A 80 -4.03 -2.77 3.80
N ILE A 81 -2.70 -2.60 3.73
CA ILE A 81 -2.08 -1.27 3.84
C ILE A 81 -2.54 -0.29 2.74
N TYR A 82 -3.02 -0.82 1.61
CA TYR A 82 -3.54 -0.01 0.50
C TYR A 82 -4.81 0.76 0.90
N TRP A 83 -5.73 0.16 1.66
CA TRP A 83 -6.98 0.82 2.06
C TRP A 83 -6.94 1.43 3.46
N GLU A 84 -6.10 0.90 4.36
CA GLU A 84 -5.89 1.48 5.71
C GLU A 84 -5.43 2.94 5.63
N LEU A 85 -4.61 3.26 4.63
CA LEU A 85 -4.15 4.60 4.38
C LEU A 85 -5.20 5.47 3.68
N SER A 86 -6.07 4.91 2.84
CA SER A 86 -7.19 5.67 2.27
C SER A 86 -8.14 6.16 3.37
N ILE A 87 -8.46 5.33 4.37
CA ILE A 87 -9.31 5.72 5.53
C ILE A 87 -8.64 6.85 6.34
N ASN A 88 -7.32 6.76 6.55
CA ASN A 88 -6.57 7.78 7.28
C ASN A 88 -6.31 9.04 6.45
N LEU A 89 -6.23 8.97 5.11
CA LEU A 89 -6.11 10.12 4.22
C LEU A 89 -7.41 10.92 4.20
N PHE A 90 -8.58 10.26 4.16
CA PHE A 90 -9.89 10.92 4.38
C PHE A 90 -10.04 11.53 5.79
N SER A 91 -9.20 11.15 6.75
CA SER A 91 -9.12 11.76 8.09
C SER A 91 -8.03 12.83 8.22
N LYS A 92 -6.94 12.77 7.43
CA LYS A 92 -5.84 13.75 7.44
C LYS A 92 -6.26 15.12 6.90
N ASP A 93 -7.26 15.16 6.01
CA ASP A 93 -7.85 16.40 5.50
C ASP A 93 -8.54 17.26 6.59
N LYS A 94 -8.66 16.78 7.83
CA LYS A 94 -9.20 17.56 8.97
C LYS A 94 -8.14 18.26 9.84
N TRP A 95 -6.84 18.02 9.64
CA TRP A 95 -5.80 18.60 10.49
C TRP A 95 -4.99 19.75 9.87
N TYR A 96 -5.34 20.18 8.65
CA TYR A 96 -4.81 21.41 8.01
C TYR A 96 -5.85 22.51 7.81
N MET A 97 -6.87 22.57 8.67
CA MET A 97 -7.74 23.75 8.78
C MET A 97 -7.64 24.31 10.21
N VAL A 98 -6.50 24.93 10.51
CA VAL A 98 -6.45 25.98 11.54
C VAL A 98 -6.89 27.26 10.84
N PRO A 99 -8.00 27.91 11.24
CA PRO A 99 -8.38 29.18 10.66
C PRO A 99 -7.32 30.21 11.05
N GLN A 100 -6.57 30.72 10.07
CA GLN A 100 -5.91 32.00 10.21
C GLN A 100 -6.98 33.04 9.93
N ILE A 101 -7.51 33.60 11.03
CA ILE A 101 -8.17 34.90 11.20
C ILE A 101 -8.69 35.59 9.93
#